data_AF-A0A957Q1X2-F1
#
_entry.id   AF-A0A957Q1X2-F1
#
_cell.length_a   1.000
_cell.length_b   1.000
_cell.length_c   1.000
_cell.angle_alpha   90.00
_cell.angle_beta   90.00
_cell.angle_gamma   90.00
#
_symmetry.space_group_name_H-M   'P 1'
#
loop_
_entity.id
_entity.type
_entity.pdbx_description
1 polymer ?
#
loop_
_entity_poly.entity_id
_entity_poly.type
_entity_poly.pdbx_seq_one_letter_code
_entity_poly.pdbx_strand_id
1 'polypeptide(L)'
;MEERPNQFHGDDQEENLEITAQSVAGLGEDPSADNSEDNDVAAEDGAAEDGVAAAGAGMNGAADDGSANGIVLNGTIGNVRPQPIIDEMRASYLDYAMSVIVARALPDARDGLKPVHRRILYAMSDMGLNPGTPYKKSARIVGEVLGKYHPHGDTAVYDAMARMAQDFSLRYPLVDGQGNFGSIDGDSPAAMRYTEARLARIAATMLQDIDMDTVDWKNNFDDSLEEPQVLPAMLPNLLINGTSGIAVGMATNIPPHNLTEICDAITHVIDNWERREEIGLDELMTFVKGPDFPTGGIILGTEGIRQAFATGRGKVLIRAKTEIEEMRGDRFRILVSEIPYQVNKSQLIERMAELVREGKLDQISDIRDESDRRGMRIVIELKRGAAPKKVRNQIFKHTSLQTSFGVNTLALVNGEPATLGLRRALIIHVDHRFEVITRRTQFQLSKARERAHILEGLRIALEFLDEVIQLIRNSESADAARTGLMERFGLSQVQAQAILDMQLRRLAALERQRIEDEYQEIMTRIAYYEELLANPHLIRGLIREDIAMLRERFGDERRTRIAHDANGSL
;
A
#
# COMPACT_ATOMS: atom_id res chain seq x y z
N MET A 1 21.30 -6.85 58.41
CA MET A 1 22.18 -7.93 57.92
C MET A 1 22.38 -7.70 56.44
N GLU A 2 23.55 -7.18 56.12
CA GLU A 2 24.26 -7.18 54.83
C GLU A 2 23.52 -6.77 53.55
N GLU A 3 23.68 -5.47 53.23
CA GLU A 3 24.07 -5.04 51.89
C GLU A 3 25.38 -5.72 51.48
N ARG A 4 25.51 -6.12 50.20
CA ARG A 4 26.72 -5.82 49.41
C ARG A 4 26.39 -5.55 47.93
N PRO A 5 27.03 -4.54 47.35
CA PRO A 5 26.91 -4.15 45.94
C PRO A 5 27.91 -4.92 45.07
N ASN A 6 27.74 -4.90 43.75
CA ASN A 6 28.87 -5.15 42.87
C ASN A 6 28.94 -4.09 41.76
N GLN A 7 29.98 -3.27 41.88
CA GLN A 7 30.50 -2.36 40.88
C GLN A 7 31.14 -3.19 39.76
N PHE A 8 30.97 -2.75 38.51
CA PHE A 8 32.05 -2.82 37.54
C PHE A 8 32.17 -1.45 36.88
N HIS A 9 33.28 -0.77 37.22
CA HIS A 9 33.87 0.28 36.41
C HIS A 9 34.34 -0.31 35.08
N GLY A 10 34.09 0.41 34.00
CA GLY A 10 34.72 0.24 32.70
C GLY A 10 34.76 1.61 32.06
N ASP A 11 35.98 2.10 31.86
CA ASP A 11 36.35 3.49 31.61
C ASP A 11 35.65 4.16 30.41
N ASP A 12 35.37 5.45 30.60
CA ASP A 12 35.17 6.45 29.56
C ASP A 12 36.44 6.54 28.69
N GLN A 13 36.35 6.09 27.44
CA GLN A 13 37.16 6.62 26.34
C GLN A 13 36.27 6.81 25.12
N GLU A 14 35.81 8.04 24.93
CA GLU A 14 35.32 8.55 23.65
C GLU A 14 36.49 8.55 22.65
N GLU A 15 36.55 7.55 21.77
CA GLU A 15 37.40 7.63 20.58
C GLU A 15 36.72 8.52 19.54
N ASN A 16 37.14 9.79 19.50
CA ASN A 16 37.00 10.65 18.33
C ASN A 16 37.76 10.01 17.16
N LEU A 17 37.03 9.43 16.21
CA LEU A 17 37.58 9.02 14.92
C LEU A 17 37.83 10.26 14.05
N GLU A 18 38.98 10.90 14.25
CA GLU A 18 39.59 11.79 13.26
C GLU A 18 40.08 10.95 12.07
N ILE A 19 39.33 10.94 10.98
CA ILE A 19 39.80 10.40 9.71
C ILE A 19 40.77 11.42 9.10
N THR A 20 42.07 11.20 9.31
CA THR A 20 43.12 11.93 8.60
C THR A 20 43.59 11.13 7.38
N ALA A 21 43.84 11.85 6.29
CA ALA A 21 44.20 11.31 4.99
C ALA A 21 45.63 10.76 4.96
N GLN A 22 45.88 9.57 5.55
CA GLN A 22 47.10 8.77 5.35
C GLN A 22 47.04 7.40 6.05
N SER A 23 46.09 6.53 5.69
CA SER A 23 46.09 5.14 6.19
C SER A 23 45.30 4.15 5.32
N VAL A 24 45.58 4.10 4.02
CA VAL A 24 45.25 2.92 3.21
C VAL A 24 46.38 2.68 2.20
N ALA A 25 47.37 1.88 2.60
CA ALA A 25 48.35 1.31 1.69
C ALA A 25 48.71 -0.09 2.19
N GLY A 26 48.31 -1.10 1.44
CA GLY A 26 48.82 -2.47 1.60
C GLY A 26 47.77 -3.54 1.28
N LEU A 27 48.14 -4.42 0.34
CA LEU A 27 47.42 -5.58 -0.21
C LEU A 27 46.51 -5.18 -1.40
N GLY A 28 46.94 -5.20 -2.67
CA GLY A 28 47.67 -6.25 -3.41
C GLY A 28 46.64 -7.08 -4.21
N GLU A 29 46.34 -6.71 -5.46
CA GLU A 29 46.70 -7.42 -6.72
C GLU A 29 46.09 -8.85 -6.81
N ASP A 30 45.33 -9.32 -7.80
CA ASP A 30 45.13 -9.03 -9.24
C ASP A 30 44.01 -10.01 -9.77
N PRO A 31 43.76 -10.27 -11.07
CA PRO A 31 43.28 -9.45 -12.21
C PRO A 31 42.00 -10.00 -12.90
N SER A 32 41.53 -9.23 -13.90
CA SER A 32 40.84 -9.65 -15.15
C SER A 32 39.30 -9.81 -15.09
N ALA A 33 38.50 -9.30 -16.03
CA ALA A 33 38.79 -8.72 -17.34
C ALA A 33 37.83 -7.60 -17.71
N ASP A 34 38.43 -6.62 -18.37
CA ASP A 34 37.91 -5.48 -19.10
C ASP A 34 37.14 -5.91 -20.36
N ASN A 35 36.08 -5.19 -20.72
CA ASN A 35 36.00 -4.42 -21.96
C ASN A 35 34.60 -3.86 -22.20
N SER A 36 34.56 -2.54 -22.18
CA SER A 36 33.65 -1.66 -22.90
C SER A 36 33.52 -2.02 -24.38
N GLU A 37 32.38 -1.70 -24.98
CA GLU A 37 32.35 -0.90 -26.22
C GLU A 37 30.96 -0.30 -26.46
N ASP A 38 30.97 1.02 -26.69
CA ASP A 38 29.89 1.83 -27.21
C ASP A 38 29.41 1.34 -28.58
N ASN A 39 28.14 1.55 -28.90
CA ASN A 39 27.75 1.91 -30.26
C ASN A 39 26.39 2.64 -30.27
N ASP A 40 26.48 3.94 -30.57
CA ASP A 40 25.41 4.75 -31.13
C ASP A 40 25.04 4.23 -32.52
N VAL A 41 23.75 3.99 -32.76
CA VAL A 41 23.19 4.01 -34.13
C VAL A 41 21.82 4.68 -34.10
N ALA A 42 21.75 5.85 -34.74
CA ALA A 42 20.51 6.50 -35.14
C ALA A 42 19.91 5.79 -36.36
N ALA A 43 18.58 5.67 -36.43
CA ALA A 43 17.88 5.45 -37.69
C ALA A 43 16.46 6.02 -37.63
N GLU A 44 16.11 6.63 -38.76
CA GLU A 44 15.03 7.56 -39.07
C GLU A 44 13.63 6.93 -39.26
N ASP A 45 12.67 7.85 -39.38
CA ASP A 45 11.27 7.73 -39.77
C ASP A 45 10.93 6.74 -40.89
N GLY A 46 9.73 6.16 -40.77
CA GLY A 46 9.02 5.49 -41.86
C GLY A 46 7.54 5.36 -41.54
N ALA A 47 6.72 6.25 -42.12
CA ALA A 47 5.26 6.27 -42.03
C ALA A 47 4.58 5.25 -42.97
N ALA A 48 3.44 4.69 -42.53
CA ALA A 48 2.26 4.27 -43.31
C ALA A 48 1.27 3.59 -42.34
N GLU A 49 0.20 4.25 -41.90
CA GLU A 49 -1.15 4.31 -42.52
C GLU A 49 -1.93 2.99 -42.59
N ASP A 50 -2.98 2.97 -41.76
CA ASP A 50 -4.37 2.54 -41.98
C ASP A 50 -4.78 1.07 -42.19
N GLY A 51 -5.82 0.70 -41.42
CA GLY A 51 -6.87 -0.19 -41.91
C GLY A 51 -7.36 -1.26 -40.94
N VAL A 52 -7.92 -0.89 -39.77
CA VAL A 52 -8.72 -1.83 -38.95
C VAL A 52 -10.18 -1.71 -39.35
N ALA A 53 -10.71 -2.73 -40.02
CA ALA A 53 -12.14 -2.96 -40.19
C ALA A 53 -12.57 -4.18 -39.35
N ALA A 54 -13.67 -4.00 -38.64
CA ALA A 54 -14.26 -4.92 -37.68
C ALA A 54 -15.17 -6.00 -38.32
N ALA A 55 -15.67 -6.88 -37.43
CA ALA A 55 -16.68 -7.95 -37.57
C ALA A 55 -16.06 -9.36 -37.71
N GLY A 56 -16.55 -10.42 -37.06
CA GLY A 56 -17.78 -10.66 -36.32
C GLY A 56 -17.90 -12.18 -36.10
N ALA A 57 -18.71 -12.56 -35.12
CA ALA A 57 -18.89 -13.90 -34.55
C ALA A 57 -19.14 -15.07 -35.52
N GLY A 58 -18.84 -16.31 -35.06
CA GLY A 58 -19.41 -17.54 -35.62
C GLY A 58 -18.75 -18.83 -35.15
N MET A 59 -19.30 -19.48 -34.12
CA MET A 59 -19.04 -20.89 -33.78
C MET A 59 -19.68 -21.83 -34.83
N ASN A 60 -18.93 -22.81 -35.34
CA ASN A 60 -19.24 -24.25 -35.25
C ASN A 60 -18.48 -25.09 -36.30
N GLY A 61 -17.75 -26.09 -35.78
CA GLY A 61 -17.70 -27.47 -36.28
C GLY A 61 -17.09 -27.76 -37.66
N ALA A 62 -15.90 -28.34 -37.67
CA ALA A 62 -15.59 -29.56 -38.43
C ALA A 62 -14.21 -30.07 -38.02
N ALA A 63 -14.12 -31.38 -37.77
CA ALA A 63 -12.86 -32.08 -37.74
C ALA A 63 -12.19 -31.93 -39.12
N ASP A 64 -10.94 -31.46 -39.14
CA ASP A 64 -10.08 -31.59 -40.30
C ASP A 64 -8.71 -32.10 -39.86
N ASP A 65 -8.31 -33.16 -40.53
CA ASP A 65 -7.14 -34.00 -40.34
C ASP A 65 -5.97 -33.29 -41.02
N GLY A 66 -5.39 -32.31 -40.34
CA GLY A 66 -4.32 -31.47 -40.86
C GLY A 66 -2.96 -31.95 -40.35
N SER A 67 -2.33 -32.86 -41.08
CA SER A 67 -0.96 -33.34 -40.88
C SER A 67 0.01 -32.21 -40.54
N ALA A 68 0.41 -32.13 -39.28
CA ALA A 68 1.54 -31.35 -38.86
C ALA A 68 2.78 -31.84 -39.60
N ASN A 69 3.45 -30.95 -40.35
CA ASN A 69 4.80 -31.17 -40.86
C ASN A 69 5.79 -31.21 -39.68
N GLY A 70 5.73 -32.29 -38.90
CA GLY A 70 6.73 -32.65 -37.91
C GLY A 70 7.73 -33.61 -38.57
N ILE A 71 8.94 -33.15 -38.84
CA ILE A 71 10.06 -34.03 -39.09
C ILE A 71 10.26 -34.85 -37.82
N VAL A 72 9.87 -36.12 -37.84
CA VAL A 72 10.20 -37.08 -36.78
C VAL A 72 11.69 -37.40 -36.94
N LEU A 73 12.51 -36.73 -36.15
CA LEU A 73 13.93 -37.06 -36.04
C LEU A 73 14.03 -38.40 -35.29
N ASN A 74 14.23 -39.49 -36.04
CA ASN A 74 14.54 -40.80 -35.49
C ASN A 74 15.93 -40.77 -34.84
N GLY A 75 15.98 -40.32 -33.59
CA GLY A 75 17.11 -40.41 -32.67
C GLY A 75 16.64 -40.94 -31.33
N THR A 76 17.41 -41.84 -30.74
CA THR A 76 17.09 -42.73 -29.61
C THR A 76 16.90 -42.04 -28.24
N ILE A 77 16.39 -40.80 -28.20
CA ILE A 77 16.25 -40.00 -26.99
C ILE A 77 14.86 -39.32 -26.96
N GLY A 78 13.85 -40.05 -26.48
CA GLY A 78 12.55 -39.51 -26.06
C GLY A 78 11.64 -38.93 -27.16
N ASN A 79 10.50 -38.37 -26.72
CA ASN A 79 9.56 -37.66 -27.59
C ASN A 79 10.04 -36.22 -27.82
N VAL A 80 10.56 -35.92 -29.02
CA VAL A 80 10.97 -34.57 -29.42
C VAL A 80 9.78 -33.86 -30.08
N ARG A 81 9.38 -32.71 -29.55
CA ARG A 81 8.33 -31.85 -30.14
C ARG A 81 8.98 -30.62 -30.77
N PRO A 82 8.89 -30.42 -32.10
CA PRO A 82 9.38 -29.20 -32.72
C PRO A 82 8.51 -28.01 -32.29
N GLN A 83 9.15 -26.92 -31.88
CA GLN A 83 8.50 -25.70 -31.43
C GLN A 83 9.03 -24.51 -32.24
N PRO A 84 8.19 -23.79 -33.00
CA PRO A 84 8.61 -22.60 -33.73
C PRO A 84 9.10 -21.52 -32.77
N ILE A 85 10.30 -20.98 -33.02
CA ILE A 85 10.92 -20.00 -32.12
C ILE A 85 10.07 -18.74 -31.93
N ILE A 86 9.36 -18.29 -32.97
CA ILE A 86 8.50 -17.10 -32.92
C ILE A 86 7.31 -17.33 -31.98
N ASP A 87 6.69 -18.51 -32.07
CA ASP A 87 5.52 -18.85 -31.24
C ASP A 87 5.95 -19.03 -29.78
N GLU A 88 7.08 -19.70 -29.55
CA GLU A 88 7.64 -19.88 -28.21
C GLU A 88 8.03 -18.56 -27.55
N MET A 89 8.76 -17.71 -28.30
CA MET A 89 9.14 -16.37 -27.86
C MET A 89 7.91 -15.53 -27.51
N ARG A 90 6.88 -15.55 -28.36
CA ARG A 90 5.65 -14.79 -28.13
C ARG A 90 4.91 -15.28 -26.89
N ALA A 91 4.72 -16.59 -26.74
CA ALA A 91 4.03 -17.17 -25.60
C ALA A 91 4.79 -16.88 -24.28
N SER A 92 6.08 -17.24 -24.23
CA SER A 92 6.93 -17.01 -23.06
C SER A 92 7.03 -15.53 -22.70
N TYR A 93 7.15 -14.63 -23.69
CA TYR A 93 7.19 -13.19 -23.45
C TYR A 93 5.87 -12.65 -22.91
N LEU A 94 4.72 -13.07 -23.47
CA LEU A 94 3.41 -12.61 -23.01
C LEU A 94 3.09 -13.12 -21.60
N ASP A 95 3.41 -14.38 -21.28
CA ASP A 95 3.21 -14.95 -19.94
C ASP A 95 4.07 -14.22 -18.90
N TYR A 96 5.34 -13.97 -19.22
CA TYR A 96 6.20 -13.15 -18.37
C TYR A 96 5.69 -11.72 -18.26
N ALA A 97 5.35 -11.06 -19.36
CA ALA A 97 4.88 -9.67 -19.34
C ALA A 97 3.62 -9.52 -18.48
N MET A 98 2.61 -10.38 -18.70
CA MET A 98 1.35 -10.33 -17.96
C MET A 98 1.53 -10.61 -16.47
N SER A 99 2.31 -11.63 -16.11
CA SER A 99 2.60 -11.92 -14.70
C SER A 99 3.30 -10.75 -14.00
N VAL A 100 4.23 -10.07 -14.68
CA VAL A 100 4.94 -8.93 -14.12
C VAL A 100 4.06 -7.70 -13.98
N ILE A 101 3.23 -7.41 -14.97
CA ILE A 101 2.33 -6.26 -14.99
C ILE A 101 1.28 -6.41 -13.88
N VAL A 102 0.57 -7.54 -13.86
CA VAL A 102 -0.61 -7.74 -13.01
C VAL A 102 -0.24 -8.22 -11.60
N ALA A 103 0.74 -9.11 -11.47
CA ALA A 103 1.03 -9.80 -10.21
C ALA A 103 2.29 -9.30 -9.47
N ARG A 104 2.94 -8.22 -9.95
CA ARG A 104 4.19 -7.74 -9.33
C ARG A 104 4.35 -6.23 -9.29
N ALA A 105 4.38 -5.57 -10.44
CA ALA A 105 4.98 -4.24 -10.55
C ALA A 105 4.01 -3.08 -10.34
N LEU A 106 2.75 -3.23 -10.73
CA LEU A 106 1.72 -2.18 -10.62
C LEU A 106 0.85 -2.39 -9.37
N PRO A 107 0.38 -1.29 -8.74
CA PRO A 107 -0.60 -1.35 -7.67
C PRO A 107 -2.01 -1.64 -8.21
N ASP A 108 -2.89 -2.21 -7.39
CA ASP A 108 -4.34 -2.13 -7.62
C ASP A 108 -4.83 -0.71 -7.30
N ALA A 109 -5.69 -0.14 -8.13
CA ALA A 109 -6.16 1.24 -7.97
C ALA A 109 -7.05 1.44 -6.74
N ARG A 110 -7.66 0.36 -6.22
CA ARG A 110 -8.61 0.40 -5.10
C ARG A 110 -7.90 0.55 -3.75
N ASP A 111 -6.86 -0.26 -3.50
CA ASP A 111 -6.09 -0.26 -2.26
C ASP A 111 -4.68 0.33 -2.37
N GLY A 112 -4.22 0.62 -3.59
CA GLY A 112 -2.90 1.18 -3.84
C GLY A 112 -1.72 0.25 -3.57
N LEU A 113 -1.97 -1.05 -3.38
CA LEU A 113 -0.94 -2.02 -3.01
C LEU A 113 -0.54 -2.90 -4.20
N LYS A 114 0.77 -3.19 -4.24
CA LYS A 114 1.31 -4.31 -5.02
C LYS A 114 1.06 -5.61 -4.25
N PRO A 115 1.06 -6.77 -4.92
CA PRO A 115 0.78 -8.05 -4.25
C PRO A 115 1.68 -8.35 -3.05
N VAL A 116 2.99 -8.03 -3.11
CA VAL A 116 3.90 -8.23 -1.97
C VAL A 116 3.51 -7.39 -0.75
N HIS A 117 3.12 -6.13 -0.94
CA HIS A 117 2.69 -5.26 0.17
C HIS A 117 1.40 -5.79 0.81
N ARG A 118 0.42 -6.19 -0.03
CA ARG A 118 -0.86 -6.75 0.42
C ARG A 118 -0.66 -8.01 1.26
N ARG A 119 0.16 -8.94 0.78
CA ARG A 119 0.49 -10.20 1.46
C ARG A 119 1.19 -9.97 2.79
N ILE A 120 2.10 -8.99 2.86
CA ILE A 120 2.76 -8.62 4.13
C ILE A 120 1.71 -8.12 5.14
N LEU A 121 0.87 -7.16 4.77
CA LEU A 121 -0.14 -6.61 5.69
C LEU A 121 -1.15 -7.67 6.12
N TYR A 122 -1.62 -8.50 5.18
CA TYR A 122 -2.55 -9.59 5.48
C TYR A 122 -1.92 -10.63 6.41
N ALA A 123 -0.70 -11.11 6.12
CA ALA A 123 -0.01 -12.07 6.97
C ALA A 123 0.23 -11.52 8.38
N MET A 124 0.61 -10.24 8.51
CA MET A 124 0.76 -9.60 9.81
C MET A 124 -0.57 -9.55 10.58
N SER A 125 -1.68 -9.30 9.90
CA SER A 125 -3.03 -9.33 10.48
C SER A 125 -3.44 -10.73 10.92
N ASP A 126 -3.25 -11.74 10.06
CA ASP A 126 -3.53 -13.16 10.32
C ASP A 126 -2.73 -13.68 11.53
N MET A 127 -1.48 -13.22 11.67
CA MET A 127 -0.64 -13.49 12.85
C MET A 127 -1.07 -12.74 14.12
N GLY A 128 -2.07 -11.86 14.04
CA GLY A 128 -2.56 -11.04 15.15
C GLY A 128 -1.62 -9.90 15.55
N LEU A 129 -0.75 -9.40 14.65
CA LEU A 129 0.23 -8.34 14.92
C LEU A 129 -0.38 -6.94 14.82
N ASN A 130 -1.52 -6.76 15.48
CA ASN A 130 -2.29 -5.54 15.49
C ASN A 130 -1.58 -4.41 16.26
N PRO A 131 -1.96 -3.14 16.02
CA PRO A 131 -1.42 -2.04 16.80
C PRO A 131 -1.66 -2.24 18.30
N GLY A 132 -0.59 -2.12 19.10
CA GLY A 132 -0.64 -2.32 20.55
C GLY A 132 -0.24 -3.73 21.02
N THR A 133 -0.15 -4.72 20.13
CA THR A 133 0.46 -6.01 20.47
C THR A 133 1.99 -5.91 20.53
N PRO A 134 2.68 -6.83 21.24
CA PRO A 134 4.14 -6.89 21.21
C PRO A 134 4.68 -7.04 19.78
N TYR A 135 5.82 -6.41 19.50
CA TYR A 135 6.55 -6.60 18.25
C TYR A 135 6.96 -8.07 18.08
N LYS A 136 7.13 -8.51 16.82
CA LYS A 136 7.70 -9.82 16.49
C LYS A 136 8.89 -9.66 15.57
N LYS A 137 9.87 -10.56 15.69
CA LYS A 137 11.03 -10.62 14.81
C LYS A 137 10.61 -10.58 13.34
N SER A 138 11.23 -9.69 12.57
CA SER A 138 10.96 -9.52 11.15
C SER A 138 11.13 -10.83 10.37
N ALA A 139 12.13 -11.64 10.72
CA ALA A 139 12.34 -12.98 10.14
C ALA A 139 11.12 -13.91 10.29
N ARG A 140 10.35 -13.81 11.38
CA ARG A 140 9.13 -14.59 11.58
C ARG A 140 8.01 -14.15 10.65
N ILE A 141 7.85 -12.83 10.48
CA ILE A 141 6.84 -12.25 9.59
C ILE A 141 7.15 -12.60 8.14
N VAL A 142 8.42 -12.43 7.73
CA VAL A 142 8.90 -12.80 6.40
C VAL A 142 8.67 -14.29 6.15
N GLY A 143 9.03 -15.16 7.09
CA GLY A 143 8.80 -16.61 6.99
C GLY A 143 7.33 -16.97 6.79
N GLU A 144 6.41 -16.29 7.49
CA GLU A 144 4.97 -16.48 7.34
C GLU A 144 4.49 -16.08 5.93
N VAL A 145 4.93 -14.91 5.45
CA VAL A 145 4.58 -14.40 4.12
C VAL A 145 5.06 -15.36 3.03
N LEU A 146 6.30 -15.85 3.14
CA LEU A 146 6.87 -16.79 2.18
C LEU A 146 6.15 -18.15 2.20
N GLY A 147 5.94 -18.70 3.40
CA GLY A 147 5.37 -20.02 3.59
C GLY A 147 3.91 -20.12 3.14
N LYS A 148 3.14 -19.03 3.26
CA LYS A 148 1.70 -19.04 2.96
C LYS A 148 1.32 -18.33 1.65
N TYR A 149 1.99 -17.24 1.28
CA TYR A 149 1.41 -16.31 0.30
C TYR A 149 2.37 -15.87 -0.83
N HIS A 150 3.69 -15.80 -0.60
CA HIS A 150 4.64 -15.17 -1.52
C HIS A 150 5.81 -16.08 -1.90
N PRO A 151 5.74 -16.80 -3.04
CA PRO A 151 6.76 -17.78 -3.43
C PRO A 151 7.99 -17.13 -4.11
N HIS A 152 8.64 -16.18 -3.42
CA HIS A 152 9.81 -15.45 -3.89
C HIS A 152 10.91 -15.37 -2.82
N GLY A 153 12.01 -14.66 -3.10
CA GLY A 153 13.11 -14.51 -2.14
C GLY A 153 12.71 -13.73 -0.89
N ASP A 154 13.25 -14.16 0.25
CA ASP A 154 13.05 -13.54 1.57
C ASP A 154 13.45 -12.05 1.60
N THR A 155 14.56 -11.73 0.92
CA THR A 155 15.11 -10.38 0.83
C THR A 155 14.12 -9.42 0.20
N ALA A 156 13.43 -9.82 -0.87
CA ALA A 156 12.43 -8.98 -1.53
C ALA A 156 11.23 -8.67 -0.62
N VAL A 157 10.80 -9.64 0.18
CA VAL A 157 9.72 -9.45 1.18
C VAL A 157 10.20 -8.56 2.32
N TYR A 158 11.41 -8.79 2.83
CA TYR A 158 11.96 -8.00 3.92
C TYR A 158 12.18 -6.54 3.52
N ASP A 159 12.74 -6.29 2.33
CA ASP A 159 12.96 -4.94 1.82
C ASP A 159 11.64 -4.20 1.60
N ALA A 160 10.61 -4.89 1.08
CA ALA A 160 9.27 -4.34 0.94
C ALA A 160 8.67 -3.98 2.31
N MET A 161 8.79 -4.87 3.30
CA MET A 161 8.32 -4.61 4.68
C MET A 161 9.11 -3.47 5.34
N ALA A 162 10.42 -3.44 5.16
CA ALA A 162 11.27 -2.41 5.72
C ALA A 162 10.96 -1.05 5.12
N ARG A 163 10.77 -0.97 3.81
CA ARG A 163 10.28 0.23 3.12
C ARG A 163 8.94 0.70 3.69
N MET A 164 8.05 -0.23 4.06
CA MET A 164 6.77 0.06 4.72
C MET A 164 6.87 0.66 6.13
N ALA A 165 8.04 0.57 6.76
CA ALA A 165 8.35 1.13 8.08
C ALA A 165 9.13 2.46 8.03
N GLN A 166 9.65 2.84 6.85
CA GLN A 166 10.48 4.04 6.68
C GLN A 166 9.62 5.29 6.46
N ASP A 167 9.71 6.25 7.39
CA ASP A 167 8.97 7.52 7.37
C ASP A 167 9.51 8.55 6.36
N PHE A 168 10.72 8.36 5.85
CA PHE A 168 11.29 9.10 4.72
C PHE A 168 10.89 8.51 3.36
N SER A 169 10.36 7.27 3.35
CA SER A 169 9.93 6.56 2.14
C SER A 169 8.43 6.67 1.92
N LEU A 170 7.63 6.40 2.95
CA LEU A 170 6.17 6.53 2.93
C LEU A 170 5.74 7.74 3.74
N ARG A 171 4.73 8.44 3.23
CA ARG A 171 4.15 9.58 3.93
C ARG A 171 3.39 9.15 5.19
N TYR A 172 2.78 7.97 5.16
CA TYR A 172 2.09 7.31 6.26
C TYR A 172 2.54 5.83 6.33
N PRO A 173 3.57 5.49 7.14
CA PRO A 173 4.06 4.12 7.28
C PRO A 173 2.95 3.13 7.63
N LEU A 174 2.98 1.96 6.99
CA LEU A 174 2.00 0.89 7.21
C LEU A 174 2.54 -0.20 8.17
N VAL A 175 3.85 -0.19 8.42
CA VAL A 175 4.53 -1.05 9.38
C VAL A 175 5.15 -0.19 10.47
N ASP A 176 4.99 -0.62 11.71
CA ASP A 176 5.65 -0.05 12.88
C ASP A 176 6.84 -0.96 13.22
N GLY A 177 8.05 -0.44 13.05
CA GLY A 177 9.31 -1.17 13.17
C GLY A 177 10.12 -0.78 14.40
N GLN A 178 10.74 -1.77 15.05
CA GLN A 178 11.70 -1.60 16.12
C GLN A 178 13.09 -2.11 15.69
N GLY A 179 14.11 -1.26 15.86
CA GLY A 179 15.47 -1.49 15.40
C GLY A 179 15.85 -0.57 14.25
N ASN A 180 16.99 -0.85 13.59
CA ASN A 180 17.43 -0.06 12.45
C ASN A 180 16.74 -0.52 11.16
N PHE A 181 15.80 0.27 10.65
CA PHE A 181 15.08 0.05 9.40
C PHE A 181 15.68 0.83 8.21
N GLY A 182 16.91 1.31 8.34
CA GLY A 182 17.61 2.10 7.34
C GLY A 182 17.46 3.60 7.59
N SER A 183 18.14 4.39 6.77
CA SER A 183 18.23 5.85 6.94
C SER A 183 18.12 6.58 5.60
N ILE A 184 17.91 7.90 5.67
CA ILE A 184 17.93 8.78 4.49
C ILE A 184 19.34 8.93 3.87
N ASP A 185 20.37 8.53 4.62
CA ASP A 185 21.76 8.39 4.17
C ASP A 185 21.94 7.23 3.17
N GLY A 186 20.92 6.38 3.04
CA GLY A 186 20.94 5.18 2.21
C GLY A 186 21.52 3.96 2.88
N ASP A 187 21.67 3.98 4.20
CA ASP A 187 22.00 2.77 4.94
C ASP A 187 20.86 1.77 4.78
N SER A 188 21.21 0.55 4.38
CA SER A 188 20.26 -0.56 4.34
C SER A 188 19.69 -0.85 5.73
N PRO A 189 18.44 -1.34 5.82
CA PRO A 189 17.91 -1.86 7.08
C PRO A 189 18.84 -2.95 7.64
N ALA A 190 18.94 -3.03 8.97
CA ALA A 190 19.63 -4.15 9.60
C ALA A 190 18.96 -5.46 9.18
N ALA A 191 19.71 -6.56 9.14
CA ALA A 191 19.15 -7.86 8.75
C ALA A 191 17.92 -8.24 9.57
N MET A 192 16.94 -8.92 8.95
CA MET A 192 15.64 -9.30 9.53
C MET A 192 15.68 -10.09 10.84
N ARG A 193 16.86 -10.61 11.22
CA ARG A 193 17.10 -11.27 12.51
C ARG A 193 17.23 -10.30 13.69
N TYR A 194 17.54 -9.02 13.42
CA TYR A 194 17.73 -7.99 14.45
C TYR A 194 16.48 -7.12 14.62
N THR A 195 15.78 -6.81 13.53
CA THR A 195 14.60 -5.96 13.56
C THR A 195 13.34 -6.72 14.00
N GLU A 196 12.40 -5.96 14.53
CA GLU A 196 11.06 -6.43 14.90
C GLU A 196 10.01 -5.51 14.32
N ALA A 197 8.82 -6.02 14.04
CA ALA A 197 7.75 -5.25 13.43
C ALA A 197 6.36 -5.69 13.91
N ARG A 198 5.38 -4.81 13.68
CA ARG A 198 3.92 -5.03 13.78
C ARG A 198 3.20 -4.05 12.84
N LEU A 199 1.88 -4.17 12.72
CA LEU A 199 1.10 -3.22 11.92
C LEU A 199 1.14 -1.82 12.55
N ALA A 200 1.34 -0.80 11.72
CA ALA A 200 1.16 0.59 12.15
C ALA A 200 -0.32 0.86 12.47
N ARG A 201 -0.59 1.83 13.34
CA ARG A 201 -1.97 2.18 13.75
C ARG A 201 -2.89 2.48 12.55
N ILE A 202 -2.39 3.21 11.56
CA ILE A 202 -3.15 3.56 10.36
C ILE A 202 -3.40 2.34 9.46
N ALA A 203 -2.50 1.35 9.44
CA ALA A 203 -2.62 0.17 8.59
C ALA A 203 -3.77 -0.75 8.98
N ALA A 204 -4.21 -0.74 10.24
CA ALA A 204 -5.41 -1.49 10.67
C ALA A 204 -6.65 -1.10 9.85
N THR A 205 -6.74 0.15 9.40
CA THR A 205 -7.84 0.64 8.56
C THR A 205 -7.82 0.08 7.13
N MET A 206 -6.69 -0.47 6.68
CA MET A 206 -6.61 -1.19 5.41
C MET A 206 -7.35 -2.53 5.48
N LEU A 207 -7.36 -3.17 6.65
CA LEU A 207 -7.80 -4.55 6.88
C LEU A 207 -9.17 -4.66 7.56
N GLN A 208 -9.76 -3.52 7.96
CA GLN A 208 -11.02 -3.48 8.68
C GLN A 208 -12.13 -4.18 7.89
N ASP A 209 -12.88 -5.05 8.58
CA ASP A 209 -14.00 -5.84 8.04
C ASP A 209 -13.61 -6.92 7.00
N ILE A 210 -12.33 -7.30 6.89
CA ILE A 210 -11.87 -8.32 5.93
C ILE A 210 -12.54 -9.70 6.14
N ASP A 211 -12.87 -10.06 7.38
CA ASP A 211 -13.51 -11.33 7.74
C ASP A 211 -15.04 -11.37 7.47
N MET A 212 -15.61 -10.30 6.90
CA MET A 212 -17.06 -10.16 6.64
C MET A 212 -17.40 -10.26 5.16
N ASP A 213 -16.67 -11.09 4.41
CA ASP A 213 -16.88 -11.30 2.96
C ASP A 213 -16.85 -10.00 2.14
N THR A 214 -15.98 -9.07 2.52
CA THR A 214 -15.96 -7.71 1.96
C THR A 214 -15.13 -7.56 0.70
N VAL A 215 -14.32 -8.56 0.36
CA VAL A 215 -13.39 -8.55 -0.77
C VAL A 215 -13.36 -9.93 -1.43
N ASP A 216 -12.93 -9.96 -2.69
CA ASP A 216 -12.73 -11.23 -3.39
C ASP A 216 -11.46 -11.92 -2.91
N TRP A 217 -11.57 -13.24 -2.75
CA TRP A 217 -10.50 -14.14 -2.38
C TRP A 217 -10.00 -14.92 -3.59
N LYS A 218 -8.82 -15.49 -3.48
CA LYS A 218 -8.30 -16.50 -4.41
C LYS A 218 -7.44 -17.47 -3.64
N ASN A 219 -7.23 -18.66 -4.21
CA ASN A 219 -6.26 -19.59 -3.68
C ASN A 219 -4.85 -18.98 -3.69
N ASN A 220 -4.06 -19.35 -2.69
CA ASN A 220 -2.64 -19.09 -2.65
C ASN A 220 -1.89 -19.98 -3.67
N PHE A 221 -0.56 -19.90 -3.69
CA PHE A 221 0.25 -20.54 -4.74
C PHE A 221 0.27 -22.09 -4.68
N ASP A 222 -0.16 -22.70 -3.58
CA ASP A 222 -0.21 -24.16 -3.39
C ASP A 222 -1.62 -24.71 -3.15
N ASP A 223 -2.65 -23.88 -3.39
CA ASP A 223 -4.08 -24.20 -3.21
C ASP A 223 -4.47 -24.70 -1.79
N SER A 224 -3.63 -24.44 -0.77
CA SER A 224 -3.90 -24.86 0.61
C SER A 224 -4.61 -23.80 1.46
N LEU A 225 -4.51 -22.52 1.07
CA LEU A 225 -5.08 -21.37 1.77
C LEU A 225 -5.67 -20.38 0.76
N GLU A 226 -6.49 -19.46 1.26
CA GLU A 226 -6.97 -18.31 0.48
C GLU A 226 -6.21 -17.04 0.85
N GLU A 227 -6.03 -16.14 -0.13
CA GLU A 227 -5.50 -14.79 0.04
C GLU A 227 -6.41 -13.74 -0.60
N PRO A 228 -6.49 -12.52 -0.02
CA PRO A 228 -7.33 -11.47 -0.57
C PRO A 228 -6.73 -10.90 -1.87
N GLN A 229 -7.56 -10.73 -2.89
CA GLN A 229 -7.13 -10.08 -4.15
C GLN A 229 -6.89 -8.59 -3.95
N VAL A 230 -7.69 -7.95 -3.11
CA VAL A 230 -7.65 -6.53 -2.73
C VAL A 230 -7.98 -6.43 -1.23
N LEU A 231 -7.52 -5.38 -0.54
CA LEU A 231 -7.92 -5.12 0.85
C LEU A 231 -9.19 -4.25 0.95
N PRO A 232 -9.95 -4.31 2.06
CA PRO A 232 -11.06 -3.39 2.32
C PRO A 232 -10.70 -1.91 2.14
N ALA A 233 -9.47 -1.54 2.53
CA ALA A 233 -8.83 -0.26 2.21
C ALA A 233 -9.69 0.96 2.54
N MET A 234 -10.12 1.12 3.80
CA MET A 234 -10.78 2.35 4.26
C MET A 234 -9.89 3.58 4.00
N LEU A 235 -8.57 3.39 4.10
CA LEU A 235 -7.57 4.40 3.80
C LEU A 235 -7.36 4.54 2.28
N PRO A 236 -7.37 5.77 1.71
CA PRO A 236 -7.09 6.03 0.29
C PRO A 236 -5.59 5.92 -0.04
N ASN A 237 -5.02 4.73 0.19
CA ASN A 237 -3.59 4.47 0.25
C ASN A 237 -2.84 4.78 -1.06
N LEU A 238 -3.45 4.52 -2.23
CA LEU A 238 -2.85 4.83 -3.55
C LEU A 238 -2.37 6.29 -3.62
N LEU A 239 -3.20 7.22 -3.16
CA LEU A 239 -2.94 8.66 -3.26
C LEU A 239 -2.02 9.15 -2.13
N ILE A 240 -2.30 8.76 -0.89
CA ILE A 240 -1.57 9.32 0.26
C ILE A 240 -0.12 8.83 0.34
N ASN A 241 0.13 7.58 -0.04
CA ASN A 241 1.46 6.97 0.07
C ASN A 241 2.16 6.90 -1.28
N GLY A 242 1.41 6.94 -2.39
CA GLY A 242 1.97 6.73 -3.72
C GLY A 242 2.62 5.36 -3.85
N THR A 243 3.28 5.15 -4.98
CA THR A 243 4.04 3.93 -5.27
C THR A 243 4.82 4.11 -6.55
N SER A 244 5.95 3.42 -6.66
CA SER A 244 6.75 3.37 -7.88
C SER A 244 6.98 1.92 -8.28
N GLY A 245 7.03 1.64 -9.58
CA GLY A 245 7.21 0.29 -10.09
C GLY A 245 7.55 0.26 -11.56
N ILE A 246 8.42 -0.66 -11.94
CA ILE A 246 8.83 -0.89 -13.33
C ILE A 246 8.27 -2.26 -13.74
N ALA A 247 7.40 -2.27 -14.74
CA ALA A 247 6.83 -3.48 -15.33
C ALA A 247 7.44 -3.71 -16.73
N VAL A 248 6.86 -4.63 -17.51
CA VAL A 248 7.28 -4.85 -18.90
C VAL A 248 6.59 -3.81 -19.79
N GLY A 249 7.38 -2.98 -20.47
CA GLY A 249 6.88 -1.95 -21.39
C GLY A 249 6.17 -0.75 -20.73
N MET A 250 6.08 -0.72 -19.40
CA MET A 250 5.39 0.34 -18.66
C MET A 250 5.98 0.53 -17.27
N ALA A 251 5.72 1.68 -16.67
CA ALA A 251 6.13 2.01 -15.31
C ALA A 251 5.04 2.83 -14.61
N THR A 252 5.07 2.84 -13.29
CA THR A 252 4.25 3.70 -12.45
C THR A 252 5.17 4.50 -11.52
N ASN A 253 4.83 5.76 -11.29
CA ASN A 253 5.51 6.62 -10.34
C ASN A 253 4.52 7.66 -9.79
N ILE A 254 3.86 7.29 -8.70
CA ILE A 254 2.80 8.05 -8.05
C ILE A 254 3.40 8.73 -6.82
N PRO A 255 3.34 10.07 -6.72
CA PRO A 255 3.85 10.76 -5.56
C PRO A 255 2.86 10.65 -4.38
N PRO A 256 3.35 10.73 -3.13
CA PRO A 256 2.50 10.79 -1.95
C PRO A 256 1.76 12.12 -1.82
N HIS A 257 0.65 12.11 -1.08
CA HIS A 257 -0.22 13.27 -0.82
C HIS A 257 -0.59 13.34 0.66
N ASN A 258 -1.02 14.53 1.10
CA ASN A 258 -1.47 14.74 2.46
C ASN A 258 -2.85 14.08 2.68
N LEU A 259 -2.99 13.31 3.76
CA LEU A 259 -4.22 12.58 4.11
C LEU A 259 -5.41 13.52 4.29
N THR A 260 -5.24 14.64 5.00
CA THR A 260 -6.31 15.62 5.24
C THR A 260 -6.86 16.15 3.91
N GLU A 261 -5.97 16.53 2.99
CA GLU A 261 -6.35 17.02 1.66
C GLU A 261 -7.10 15.96 0.83
N ILE A 262 -6.65 14.70 0.87
CA ILE A 262 -7.32 13.60 0.17
C ILE A 262 -8.68 13.27 0.81
N CYS A 263 -8.78 13.24 2.14
CA CYS A 263 -10.05 13.04 2.86
C CYS A 263 -11.07 14.14 2.51
N ASP A 264 -10.65 15.40 2.45
CA ASP A 264 -11.52 16.52 2.11
C ASP A 264 -11.99 16.42 0.64
N ALA A 265 -11.11 16.02 -0.28
CA ALA A 265 -11.47 15.78 -1.67
C ALA A 265 -12.43 14.60 -1.85
N ILE A 266 -12.24 13.49 -1.12
CA ILE A 266 -13.16 12.35 -1.13
C ILE A 266 -14.53 12.77 -0.60
N THR A 267 -14.57 13.51 0.51
CA THR A 267 -15.80 14.04 1.10
C THR A 267 -16.55 14.89 0.07
N HIS A 268 -15.83 15.78 -0.64
CA HIS A 268 -16.41 16.60 -1.69
C HIS A 268 -16.97 15.76 -2.86
N VAL A 269 -16.29 14.71 -3.29
CA VAL A 269 -16.78 13.77 -4.32
C VAL A 269 -18.04 13.06 -3.86
N ILE A 270 -18.11 12.62 -2.61
CA ILE A 270 -19.30 11.97 -2.02
C ILE A 270 -20.48 12.94 -1.97
N ASP A 271 -20.26 14.16 -1.49
CA ASP A 271 -21.31 15.19 -1.36
C ASP A 271 -21.86 15.62 -2.74
N ASN A 272 -21.11 15.38 -3.83
CA ASN A 272 -21.48 15.71 -5.21
C ASN A 272 -21.58 14.47 -6.11
N TRP A 273 -21.92 13.31 -5.54
CA TRP A 273 -21.82 12.02 -6.22
C TRP A 273 -22.57 11.92 -7.57
N GLU A 274 -23.76 12.51 -7.65
CA GLU A 274 -24.59 12.50 -8.87
C GLU A 274 -23.88 13.17 -10.05
N ARG A 275 -23.10 14.22 -9.79
CA ARG A 275 -22.31 14.95 -10.79
C ARG A 275 -20.81 14.63 -10.71
N ARG A 276 -20.41 13.50 -10.12
CA ARG A 276 -18.98 13.19 -9.85
C ARG A 276 -18.09 13.21 -11.11
N GLU A 277 -18.66 12.88 -12.27
CA GLU A 277 -17.95 12.92 -13.56
C GLU A 277 -17.82 14.33 -14.16
N GLU A 278 -18.55 15.30 -13.60
CA GLU A 278 -18.51 16.71 -13.99
C GLU A 278 -17.67 17.55 -13.03
N ILE A 279 -17.25 16.99 -11.88
CA ILE A 279 -16.35 17.68 -10.94
C ILE A 279 -15.07 18.07 -11.69
N GLY A 280 -14.81 19.37 -11.73
CA GLY A 280 -13.69 19.95 -12.44
C GLY A 280 -12.38 19.79 -11.67
N LEU A 281 -11.25 19.84 -12.38
CA LEU A 281 -9.94 19.79 -11.74
C LEU A 281 -9.72 20.96 -10.78
N ASP A 282 -10.12 22.18 -11.18
CA ASP A 282 -9.97 23.36 -10.34
C ASP A 282 -10.73 23.25 -9.01
N GLU A 283 -11.90 22.60 -9.03
CA GLU A 283 -12.71 22.33 -7.85
C GLU A 283 -11.98 21.36 -6.90
N LEU A 284 -11.43 20.25 -7.41
CA LEU A 284 -10.64 19.31 -6.61
C LEU A 284 -9.35 19.93 -6.06
N MET A 285 -8.71 20.81 -6.82
CA MET A 285 -7.47 21.48 -6.41
C MET A 285 -7.65 22.52 -5.32
N THR A 286 -8.90 22.89 -4.98
CA THR A 286 -9.18 23.67 -3.77
C THR A 286 -8.89 22.86 -2.49
N PHE A 287 -9.00 21.53 -2.58
CA PHE A 287 -8.72 20.60 -1.48
C PHE A 287 -7.30 20.00 -1.62
N VAL A 288 -6.98 19.43 -2.78
CA VAL A 288 -5.68 18.79 -3.04
C VAL A 288 -4.73 19.76 -3.72
N LYS A 289 -3.81 20.34 -2.96
CA LYS A 289 -2.92 21.39 -3.47
C LYS A 289 -1.80 20.83 -4.36
N GLY A 290 -1.46 19.56 -4.18
CA GLY A 290 -0.40 18.86 -4.89
C GLY A 290 0.23 17.75 -4.05
N PRO A 291 1.33 17.13 -4.52
CA PRO A 291 2.09 16.15 -3.76
C PRO A 291 2.63 16.66 -2.41
N ASP A 292 2.56 15.84 -1.38
CA ASP A 292 3.12 16.11 -0.05
C ASP A 292 4.15 15.02 0.29
N PHE A 293 5.42 15.34 0.11
CA PHE A 293 6.50 14.38 0.26
C PHE A 293 6.89 14.20 1.73
N PRO A 294 7.21 12.97 2.17
CA PRO A 294 7.63 12.71 3.55
C PRO A 294 8.88 13.50 3.96
N THR A 295 9.77 13.78 3.00
CA THR A 295 11.03 14.54 3.21
C THR A 295 10.85 16.07 3.14
N GLY A 296 9.62 16.56 2.91
CA GLY A 296 9.34 17.99 2.78
C GLY A 296 9.78 18.57 1.44
N GLY A 297 10.57 19.65 1.49
CA GLY A 297 11.06 20.38 0.34
C GLY A 297 10.08 21.43 -0.20
N ILE A 298 10.45 22.02 -1.33
CA ILE A 298 9.70 23.10 -1.97
C ILE A 298 9.41 22.70 -3.42
N ILE A 299 8.14 22.55 -3.76
CA ILE A 299 7.70 22.41 -5.14
C ILE A 299 7.73 23.77 -5.83
N LEU A 300 8.29 23.82 -7.03
CA LEU A 300 8.39 25.04 -7.84
C LEU A 300 7.33 25.01 -8.94
N GLY A 301 6.36 25.93 -8.85
CA GLY A 301 5.27 26.07 -9.80
C GLY A 301 4.16 25.05 -9.61
N THR A 302 3.04 25.26 -10.31
CA THR A 302 1.84 24.39 -10.22
C THR A 302 1.49 23.70 -11.53
N GLU A 303 2.12 24.06 -12.65
CA GLU A 303 1.79 23.51 -13.96
C GLU A 303 1.98 21.99 -14.01
N GLY A 304 3.11 21.49 -13.48
CA GLY A 304 3.37 20.06 -13.40
C GLY A 304 2.37 19.30 -12.51
N ILE A 305 1.83 19.96 -11.48
CA ILE A 305 0.78 19.39 -10.61
C ILE A 305 -0.54 19.31 -11.38
N ARG A 306 -0.94 20.40 -12.05
CA ARG A 306 -2.15 20.46 -12.88
C ARG A 306 -2.15 19.38 -13.96
N GLN A 307 -1.04 19.26 -14.69
CA GLN A 307 -0.89 18.25 -15.73
C GLN A 307 -1.01 16.82 -15.16
N ALA A 308 -0.34 16.55 -14.04
CA ALA A 308 -0.39 15.27 -13.36
C ALA A 308 -1.81 14.91 -12.89
N PHE A 309 -2.54 15.86 -12.29
CA PHE A 309 -3.90 15.60 -11.82
C PHE A 309 -4.92 15.49 -12.96
N ALA A 310 -4.73 16.21 -14.07
CA ALA A 310 -5.60 16.12 -15.23
C ALA A 310 -5.43 14.80 -15.99
N THR A 311 -4.17 14.39 -16.23
CA THR A 311 -3.85 13.33 -17.20
C THR A 311 -3.24 12.07 -16.59
N GLY A 312 -2.88 12.12 -15.31
CA GLY A 312 -2.06 11.11 -14.65
C GLY A 312 -0.55 11.25 -14.94
N ARG A 313 -0.13 12.17 -15.82
CA ARG A 313 1.28 12.40 -16.17
C ARG A 313 1.70 13.85 -15.96
N GLY A 314 2.89 14.07 -15.44
CA GLY A 314 3.41 15.42 -15.24
C GLY A 314 4.82 15.43 -14.69
N LYS A 315 5.44 16.61 -14.63
CA LYS A 315 6.78 16.79 -14.09
C LYS A 315 6.77 17.84 -13.00
N VAL A 316 7.02 17.43 -11.77
CA VAL A 316 7.02 18.31 -10.60
C VAL A 316 8.46 18.65 -10.22
N LEU A 317 8.83 19.92 -10.25
CA LEU A 317 10.15 20.38 -9.79
C LEU A 317 10.17 20.49 -8.27
N ILE A 318 11.17 19.90 -7.63
CA ILE A 318 11.34 19.89 -6.18
C ILE A 318 12.71 20.44 -5.84
N ARG A 319 12.75 21.39 -4.91
CA ARG A 319 13.96 22.04 -4.42
C ARG A 319 14.09 21.84 -2.91
N ALA A 320 15.31 21.66 -2.45
CA ALA A 320 15.65 21.61 -1.04
C ALA A 320 15.28 22.91 -0.32
N LYS A 321 14.90 22.80 0.95
CA LYS A 321 14.71 23.97 1.82
C LYS A 321 16.06 24.42 2.33
N THR A 322 16.41 25.67 2.02
CA THR A 322 17.73 26.23 2.35
C THR A 322 17.61 27.62 2.98
N GLU A 323 18.51 27.91 3.91
CA GLU A 323 18.68 29.21 4.54
C GLU A 323 20.13 29.68 4.40
N ILE A 324 20.34 30.98 4.22
CA ILE A 324 21.67 31.59 4.18
C ILE A 324 21.87 32.31 5.50
N GLU A 325 22.95 31.98 6.20
CA GLU A 325 23.30 32.59 7.48
C GLU A 325 24.67 33.27 7.37
N GLU A 326 24.78 34.46 7.97
CA GLU A 326 26.02 35.22 8.06
C GLU A 326 26.88 34.69 9.22
N MET A 327 28.17 34.52 8.96
CA MET A 327 29.19 34.12 9.92
C MET A 327 30.15 35.27 10.20
N ARG A 328 30.98 35.12 11.23
CA ARG A 328 32.03 36.11 11.54
C ARG A 328 33.01 36.28 10.37
N GLY A 329 33.39 37.53 10.09
CA GLY A 329 34.45 37.86 9.13
C GLY A 329 34.03 37.80 7.66
N ASP A 330 32.82 38.27 7.33
CA ASP A 330 32.26 38.31 5.97
C ASP A 330 32.19 36.92 5.29
N ARG A 331 31.97 35.88 6.10
CA ARG A 331 31.71 34.52 5.62
C ARG A 331 30.22 34.23 5.71
N PHE A 332 29.75 33.33 4.87
CA PHE A 332 28.37 32.86 4.88
C PHE A 332 28.35 31.34 4.92
N ARG A 333 27.25 30.77 5.42
CA ARG A 333 26.94 29.35 5.26
C ARG A 333 25.54 29.17 4.68
N ILE A 334 25.37 28.10 3.91
CA ILE A 334 24.07 27.65 3.44
C ILE A 334 23.68 26.44 4.29
N LEU A 335 22.55 26.54 4.96
CA LEU A 335 21.95 25.47 5.75
C LEU A 335 20.88 24.78 4.92
N VAL A 336 20.95 23.46 4.79
CA VAL A 336 19.89 22.64 4.17
C VAL A 336 19.16 21.87 5.26
N SER A 337 17.84 22.06 5.36
CA SER A 337 17.02 21.40 6.39
C SER A 337 16.09 20.32 5.83
N GLU A 338 15.83 20.32 4.53
CA GLU A 338 14.96 19.36 3.83
C GLU A 338 15.50 19.14 2.42
N ILE A 339 15.53 17.90 1.95
CA ILE A 339 15.98 17.53 0.59
C ILE A 339 14.83 16.96 -0.25
N PRO A 340 14.94 16.99 -1.60
CA PRO A 340 13.92 16.39 -2.45
C PRO A 340 13.69 14.90 -2.19
N TYR A 341 12.48 14.44 -2.47
CA TYR A 341 12.07 13.05 -2.25
C TYR A 341 12.93 12.07 -3.08
N GLN A 342 13.24 10.90 -2.49
CA GLN A 342 14.08 9.84 -3.07
C GLN A 342 15.54 10.27 -3.38
N VAL A 343 16.02 11.37 -2.79
CA VAL A 343 17.44 11.74 -2.83
C VAL A 343 18.17 11.10 -1.65
N ASN A 344 19.23 10.36 -1.94
CA ASN A 344 20.15 9.86 -0.93
C ASN A 344 21.02 11.02 -0.41
N LYS A 345 21.02 11.23 0.91
CA LYS A 345 21.73 12.36 1.54
C LYS A 345 23.26 12.22 1.44
N SER A 346 23.82 11.05 1.70
CA SER A 346 25.27 10.80 1.62
C SER A 346 25.81 10.99 0.21
N GLN A 347 25.16 10.39 -0.78
CA GLN A 347 25.53 10.53 -2.20
C GLN A 347 25.43 12.00 -2.66
N LEU A 348 24.44 12.74 -2.15
CA LEU A 348 24.32 14.17 -2.43
C LEU A 348 25.52 14.96 -1.87
N ILE A 349 25.96 14.65 -0.65
CA ILE A 349 27.12 15.29 0.00
C ILE A 349 28.42 14.92 -0.72
N GLU A 350 28.62 13.65 -1.04
CA GLU A 350 29.76 13.16 -1.83
C GLU A 350 29.83 13.87 -3.18
N ARG A 351 28.69 13.97 -3.88
CA ARG A 351 28.62 14.66 -5.17
C ARG A 351 28.95 16.15 -5.04
N MET A 352 28.51 16.82 -3.98
CA MET A 352 28.90 18.21 -3.71
C MET A 352 30.42 18.31 -3.51
N ALA A 353 31.02 17.43 -2.71
CA ALA A 353 32.46 17.44 -2.45
C ALA A 353 33.30 17.16 -3.71
N GLU A 354 32.85 16.28 -4.61
CA GLU A 354 33.43 16.10 -5.94
C GLU A 354 33.42 17.38 -6.77
N LEU A 355 32.28 18.06 -6.85
CA LEU A 355 32.15 19.30 -7.62
C LEU A 355 32.99 20.45 -7.06
N VAL A 356 33.27 20.45 -5.76
CA VAL A 356 34.24 21.37 -5.13
C VAL A 356 35.66 21.05 -5.58
N ARG A 357 36.06 19.77 -5.58
CA ARG A 357 37.38 19.31 -6.06
C ARG A 357 37.60 19.58 -7.55
N GLU A 358 36.56 19.43 -8.37
CA GLU A 358 36.57 19.73 -9.82
C GLU A 358 36.60 21.24 -10.13
N GLY A 359 36.46 22.12 -9.12
CA GLY A 359 36.41 23.57 -9.31
C GLY A 359 35.08 24.10 -9.87
N LYS A 360 34.03 23.26 -9.97
CA LYS A 360 32.69 23.69 -10.39
C LYS A 360 31.92 24.43 -9.28
N LEU A 361 32.21 24.10 -8.02
CA LEU A 361 31.70 24.77 -6.82
C LEU A 361 32.87 25.33 -5.98
N ASP A 362 33.79 26.05 -6.63
CA ASP A 362 35.04 26.55 -6.07
C ASP A 362 34.88 27.52 -4.89
N GLN A 363 33.71 28.12 -4.71
CA GLN A 363 33.41 29.07 -3.62
C GLN A 363 32.98 28.40 -2.31
N ILE A 364 32.85 27.07 -2.28
CA ILE A 364 32.58 26.31 -1.05
C ILE A 364 33.91 26.02 -0.35
N SER A 365 33.96 26.26 0.96
CA SER A 365 35.14 25.96 1.79
C SER A 365 35.03 24.62 2.51
N ASP A 366 33.83 24.26 2.96
CA ASP A 366 33.60 23.05 3.75
C ASP A 366 32.14 22.57 3.62
N ILE A 367 31.91 21.27 3.78
CA ILE A 367 30.58 20.64 3.77
C ILE A 367 30.53 19.66 4.94
N ARG A 368 29.55 19.85 5.83
CA ARG A 368 29.36 19.00 7.00
C ARG A 368 27.93 18.52 7.10
N ASP A 369 27.76 17.26 7.49
CA ASP A 369 26.46 16.76 7.93
C ASP A 369 26.36 16.91 9.45
N GLU A 370 25.51 17.82 9.90
CA GLU A 370 25.20 18.06 11.31
C GLU A 370 23.77 17.57 11.63
N SER A 371 23.26 16.60 10.85
CA SER A 371 21.97 15.95 11.08
C SER A 371 21.99 15.12 12.37
N ASP A 372 20.90 15.18 13.13
CA ASP A 372 20.73 14.44 14.37
C ASP A 372 19.33 13.82 14.46
N ARG A 373 18.97 13.28 15.64
CA ARG A 373 17.63 12.74 15.88
C ARG A 373 16.50 13.79 15.82
N ARG A 374 16.83 15.09 15.86
CA ARG A 374 15.88 16.20 15.84
C ARG A 374 15.62 16.71 14.43
N GLY A 375 16.50 16.43 13.49
CA GLY A 375 16.24 16.71 12.07
C GLY A 375 17.48 16.71 11.20
N MET A 376 17.23 16.89 9.91
CA MET A 376 18.29 17.01 8.90
C MET A 376 18.92 18.39 8.96
N ARG A 377 20.26 18.45 8.91
CA ARG A 377 21.01 19.70 8.84
C ARG A 377 22.33 19.54 8.11
N ILE A 378 22.35 19.84 6.82
CA ILE A 378 23.58 19.90 6.02
C ILE A 378 24.10 21.33 6.04
N VAL A 379 25.36 21.51 6.44
CA VAL A 379 26.03 22.80 6.54
C VAL A 379 27.05 22.94 5.41
N ILE A 380 26.86 23.95 4.57
CA ILE A 380 27.77 24.26 3.46
C ILE A 380 28.41 25.62 3.76
N GLU A 381 29.66 25.62 4.21
CA GLU A 381 30.38 26.86 4.46
C GLU A 381 30.99 27.42 3.18
N LEU A 382 30.94 28.74 3.04
CA LEU A 382 31.48 29.44 1.88
C LEU A 382 32.83 30.09 2.21
N LYS A 383 33.65 30.26 1.16
CA LYS A 383 34.88 31.05 1.22
C LYS A 383 34.57 32.53 1.50
N ARG A 384 35.55 33.24 2.07
CA ARG A 384 35.42 34.68 2.37
C ARG A 384 35.16 35.46 1.08
N GLY A 385 34.16 36.35 1.11
CA GLY A 385 33.80 37.17 -0.06
C GLY A 385 32.97 36.44 -1.13
N ALA A 386 32.57 35.19 -0.90
CA ALA A 386 31.67 34.47 -1.81
C ALA A 386 30.29 35.15 -1.86
N ALA A 387 29.64 35.12 -3.03
CA ALA A 387 28.29 35.62 -3.21
C ALA A 387 27.26 34.50 -2.90
N PRO A 388 26.66 34.42 -1.70
CA PRO A 388 25.97 33.22 -1.23
C PRO A 388 24.77 32.81 -2.10
N LYS A 389 24.03 33.78 -2.64
CA LYS A 389 22.91 33.51 -3.56
C LYS A 389 23.36 32.86 -4.86
N LYS A 390 24.50 33.29 -5.42
CA LYS A 390 25.05 32.71 -6.66
C LYS A 390 25.53 31.28 -6.44
N VAL A 391 26.26 31.05 -5.34
CA VAL A 391 26.74 29.71 -4.99
C VAL A 391 25.58 28.75 -4.75
N ARG A 392 24.56 29.17 -3.99
CA ARG A 392 23.33 28.38 -3.79
C ARG A 392 22.67 27.98 -5.12
N ASN A 393 22.57 28.91 -6.06
CA ASN A 393 22.00 28.63 -7.38
C ASN A 393 22.86 27.65 -8.19
N GLN A 394 24.18 27.75 -8.13
CA GLN A 394 25.08 26.77 -8.74
C GLN A 394 24.90 25.38 -8.12
N ILE A 395 24.78 25.30 -6.80
CA ILE A 395 24.51 24.04 -6.10
C ILE A 395 23.21 23.42 -6.62
N PHE A 396 22.10 24.17 -6.66
CA PHE A 396 20.84 23.66 -7.23
C PHE A 396 20.95 23.22 -8.69
N LYS A 397 21.79 23.89 -9.49
CA LYS A 397 21.98 23.55 -10.91
C LYS A 397 22.75 22.25 -11.11
N HIS A 398 23.70 21.96 -10.24
CA HIS A 398 24.69 20.90 -10.43
C HIS A 398 24.48 19.68 -9.54
N THR A 399 23.52 19.72 -8.61
CA THR A 399 23.26 18.64 -7.65
C THR A 399 21.78 18.34 -7.50
N SER A 400 21.48 17.21 -6.87
CA SER A 400 20.11 16.78 -6.55
C SER A 400 19.44 17.60 -5.44
N LEU A 401 20.03 18.72 -4.97
CA LEU A 401 19.31 19.68 -4.13
C LEU A 401 18.18 20.39 -4.88
N GLN A 402 18.17 20.33 -6.21
CA GLN A 402 16.97 20.55 -7.01
C GLN A 402 16.85 19.42 -8.04
N THR A 403 15.70 18.76 -8.09
CA THR A 403 15.43 17.68 -9.04
C THR A 403 13.98 17.76 -9.53
N SER A 404 13.60 16.82 -10.40
CA SER A 404 12.24 16.67 -10.86
C SER A 404 11.69 15.28 -10.53
N PHE A 405 10.46 15.23 -10.05
CA PHE A 405 9.68 14.00 -9.93
C PHE A 405 8.78 13.85 -11.17
N GLY A 406 9.02 12.81 -11.96
CA GLY A 406 8.18 12.44 -13.09
C GLY A 406 6.97 11.65 -12.62
N VAL A 407 5.80 12.29 -12.58
CA VAL A 407 4.53 11.66 -12.21
C VAL A 407 4.04 10.81 -13.38
N ASN A 408 3.73 9.54 -13.10
CA ASN A 408 3.06 8.63 -14.00
C ASN A 408 2.12 7.72 -13.21
N THR A 409 0.86 8.11 -13.12
CA THR A 409 -0.16 7.48 -12.29
C THR A 409 -0.79 6.31 -13.03
N LEU A 410 -0.06 5.20 -13.08
CA LEU A 410 -0.49 3.95 -13.71
C LEU A 410 -0.83 2.92 -12.62
N ALA A 411 -2.04 2.37 -12.65
CA ALA A 411 -2.51 1.36 -11.70
C ALA A 411 -3.43 0.35 -12.41
N LEU A 412 -3.68 -0.79 -11.77
CA LEU A 412 -4.62 -1.80 -12.27
C LEU A 412 -6.05 -1.40 -11.90
N VAL A 413 -6.92 -1.30 -12.89
CA VAL A 413 -8.37 -1.13 -12.73
C VAL A 413 -9.01 -2.37 -13.33
N ASN A 414 -9.68 -3.18 -12.51
CA ASN A 414 -10.29 -4.45 -12.94
C ASN A 414 -9.28 -5.38 -13.64
N GLY A 415 -8.03 -5.42 -13.16
CA GLY A 415 -6.95 -6.26 -13.71
C GLY A 415 -6.20 -5.66 -14.90
N GLU A 416 -6.64 -4.52 -15.43
CA GLU A 416 -6.03 -3.87 -16.60
C GLU A 416 -5.26 -2.59 -16.23
N PRO A 417 -4.05 -2.35 -16.79
CA PRO A 417 -3.31 -1.12 -16.56
C PRO A 417 -4.03 0.11 -17.12
N ALA A 418 -4.32 1.09 -16.28
CA ALA A 418 -4.95 2.35 -16.67
C ALA A 418 -4.20 3.55 -16.07
N THR A 419 -4.06 4.61 -16.88
CA THR A 419 -3.52 5.89 -16.41
C THR A 419 -4.64 6.69 -15.76
N LEU A 420 -4.43 7.18 -14.53
CA LEU A 420 -5.46 7.80 -13.71
C LEU A 420 -5.14 9.27 -13.43
N GLY A 421 -6.07 10.16 -13.74
CA GLY A 421 -6.10 11.50 -13.14
C GLY A 421 -6.65 11.47 -11.72
N LEU A 422 -6.54 12.60 -11.00
CA LEU A 422 -6.95 12.72 -9.59
C LEU A 422 -8.43 12.33 -9.38
N ARG A 423 -9.32 12.88 -10.21
CA ARG A 423 -10.77 12.60 -10.11
C ARG A 423 -11.09 11.11 -10.23
N ARG A 424 -10.53 10.46 -11.25
CA ARG A 424 -10.75 9.03 -11.50
C ARG A 424 -10.26 8.18 -10.32
N ALA A 425 -9.09 8.51 -9.75
CA ALA A 425 -8.56 7.80 -8.59
C ALA A 425 -9.45 7.95 -7.35
N LEU A 426 -9.98 9.15 -7.09
CA LEU A 426 -10.93 9.40 -5.98
C LEU A 426 -12.23 8.61 -6.16
N ILE A 427 -12.80 8.62 -7.37
CA ILE A 427 -14.03 7.88 -7.68
C ILE A 427 -13.83 6.37 -7.49
N ILE A 428 -12.74 5.80 -8.02
CA ILE A 428 -12.42 4.37 -7.86
C ILE A 428 -12.35 3.98 -6.38
N HIS A 429 -11.73 4.81 -5.54
CA HIS A 429 -11.68 4.55 -4.11
C HIS A 429 -13.07 4.55 -3.47
N VAL A 430 -13.91 5.54 -3.79
CA VAL A 430 -15.29 5.60 -3.24
C VAL A 430 -16.14 4.44 -3.75
N ASP A 431 -16.05 4.05 -5.02
CA ASP A 431 -16.75 2.90 -5.59
C ASP A 431 -16.34 1.59 -4.88
N HIS A 432 -15.05 1.39 -4.64
CA HIS A 432 -14.55 0.24 -3.87
C HIS A 432 -15.10 0.22 -2.44
N ARG A 433 -15.08 1.37 -1.76
CA ARG A 433 -15.66 1.49 -0.41
C ARG A 433 -17.16 1.25 -0.39
N PHE A 434 -17.87 1.68 -1.42
CA PHE A 434 -19.29 1.40 -1.58
C PHE A 434 -19.55 -0.11 -1.68
N GLU A 435 -18.77 -0.82 -2.49
CA GLU A 435 -18.87 -2.29 -2.60
C GLU A 435 -18.56 -2.97 -1.27
N VAL A 436 -17.46 -2.61 -0.61
CA VAL A 436 -17.05 -3.19 0.68
C VAL A 436 -18.15 -3.00 1.74
N ILE A 437 -18.71 -1.79 1.88
CA ILE A 437 -19.76 -1.53 2.87
C ILE A 437 -21.06 -2.26 2.49
N THR A 438 -21.36 -2.40 1.20
CA THR A 438 -22.52 -3.16 0.72
C THR A 438 -22.39 -4.63 1.13
N ARG A 439 -21.25 -5.26 0.82
CA ARG A 439 -20.97 -6.67 1.16
C ARG A 439 -20.96 -6.89 2.68
N ARG A 440 -20.31 -6.00 3.43
CA ARG A 440 -20.33 -6.01 4.91
C ARG A 440 -21.75 -6.00 5.45
N THR A 441 -22.59 -5.10 4.92
CA THR A 441 -23.99 -4.96 5.35
C THR A 441 -24.80 -6.21 4.98
N GLN A 442 -24.58 -6.81 3.81
CA GLN A 442 -25.20 -8.08 3.42
C GLN A 442 -24.79 -9.23 4.35
N PHE A 443 -23.51 -9.34 4.70
CA PHE A 443 -23.00 -10.32 5.65
C PHE A 443 -23.67 -10.16 7.02
N GLN A 444 -23.71 -8.93 7.54
CA GLN A 444 -24.35 -8.63 8.82
C GLN A 444 -25.85 -8.89 8.81
N LEU A 445 -26.54 -8.56 7.72
CA LEU A 445 -27.96 -8.86 7.52
C LEU A 445 -28.22 -10.37 7.50
N SER A 446 -27.39 -11.14 6.79
CA SER A 446 -27.50 -12.60 6.75
C SER A 446 -27.36 -13.19 8.16
N LYS A 447 -26.33 -12.79 8.92
CA LYS A 447 -26.13 -13.23 10.31
C LYS A 447 -27.26 -12.81 11.24
N ALA A 448 -27.78 -11.60 11.07
CA ALA A 448 -28.93 -11.13 11.85
C ALA A 448 -30.19 -11.94 11.55
N ARG A 449 -30.48 -12.25 10.27
CA ARG A 449 -31.61 -13.11 9.86
C ARG A 449 -31.45 -14.55 10.35
N GLU A 450 -30.27 -15.14 10.25
CA GLU A 450 -29.96 -16.46 10.84
C GLU A 450 -30.28 -16.46 12.35
N ARG A 451 -29.87 -15.40 13.06
CA ARG A 451 -30.13 -15.28 14.50
C ARG A 451 -31.61 -15.07 14.81
N ALA A 452 -32.30 -14.21 14.08
CA ALA A 452 -33.74 -13.96 14.21
C ALA A 452 -34.53 -15.25 14.04
N HIS A 453 -34.19 -16.04 13.02
CA HIS A 453 -34.82 -17.33 12.73
C HIS A 453 -34.72 -18.29 13.91
N ILE A 454 -33.56 -18.39 14.57
CA ILE A 454 -33.40 -19.20 15.79
C ILE A 454 -34.24 -18.67 16.94
N LEU A 455 -34.24 -17.35 17.16
CA LEU A 455 -35.01 -16.71 18.22
C LEU A 455 -36.52 -16.91 18.02
N GLU A 456 -37.03 -16.87 16.79
CA GLU A 456 -38.43 -17.19 16.46
C GLU A 456 -38.81 -18.61 16.88
N GLY A 457 -37.96 -19.59 16.57
CA GLY A 457 -38.17 -20.97 17.00
C GLY A 457 -38.19 -21.12 18.52
N LEU A 458 -37.27 -20.45 19.22
CA LEU A 458 -37.25 -20.44 20.69
C LEU A 458 -38.49 -19.75 21.28
N ARG A 459 -38.96 -18.66 20.68
CA ARG A 459 -40.18 -17.95 21.11
C ARG A 459 -41.41 -18.85 20.97
N ILE A 460 -41.58 -19.52 19.84
CA ILE A 460 -42.65 -20.52 19.63
C ILE A 460 -42.55 -21.63 20.69
N ALA A 461 -41.34 -22.15 20.94
CA ALA A 461 -41.15 -23.21 21.92
C ALA A 461 -41.49 -22.76 23.36
N LEU A 462 -41.23 -21.50 23.70
CA LEU A 462 -41.55 -20.93 25.01
C LEU A 462 -43.04 -20.62 25.17
N GLU A 463 -43.74 -20.32 24.06
CA GLU A 463 -45.20 -20.15 24.01
C GLU A 463 -45.92 -21.49 24.24
N PHE A 464 -45.46 -22.56 23.59
CA PHE A 464 -46.02 -23.92 23.67
C PHE A 464 -45.19 -24.87 24.56
N LEU A 465 -44.64 -24.36 25.66
CA LEU A 465 -43.61 -25.04 26.45
C LEU A 465 -44.00 -26.45 26.92
N ASP A 466 -45.19 -26.62 27.48
CA ASP A 466 -45.63 -27.91 28.00
C ASP A 466 -45.77 -28.97 26.89
N GLU A 467 -46.29 -28.56 25.72
CA GLU A 467 -46.45 -29.44 24.56
C GLU A 467 -45.11 -29.85 23.96
N VAL A 468 -44.16 -28.91 23.90
CA VAL A 468 -42.78 -29.15 23.45
C VAL A 468 -42.07 -30.12 24.39
N ILE A 469 -42.16 -29.90 25.72
CA ILE A 469 -41.56 -30.81 26.71
C ILE A 469 -42.19 -32.21 26.62
N GLN A 470 -43.51 -32.29 26.47
CA GLN A 470 -44.20 -33.57 26.36
C GLN A 470 -43.80 -34.32 25.09
N LEU A 471 -43.70 -33.63 23.95
CA LEU A 471 -43.25 -34.22 22.69
C LEU A 471 -41.82 -34.76 22.81
N ILE A 472 -40.90 -33.96 23.36
CA ILE A 472 -39.50 -34.37 23.54
C ILE A 472 -39.41 -35.58 24.48
N ARG A 473 -40.15 -35.56 25.60
CA ARG A 473 -40.14 -36.65 26.60
C ARG A 473 -40.70 -37.96 26.07
N ASN A 474 -41.67 -37.89 25.16
CA ASN A 474 -42.31 -39.05 24.55
C ASN A 474 -41.58 -39.55 23.28
N SER A 475 -40.55 -38.85 22.82
CA SER A 475 -39.79 -39.23 21.63
C SER A 475 -38.73 -40.28 21.98
N GLU A 476 -38.55 -41.28 21.12
CA GLU A 476 -37.60 -42.38 21.34
C GLU A 476 -36.13 -41.97 21.19
N SER A 477 -35.86 -40.87 20.48
CA SER A 477 -34.53 -40.32 20.24
C SER A 477 -34.55 -38.81 20.00
N ALA A 478 -33.38 -38.17 20.05
CA ALA A 478 -33.23 -36.76 19.70
C ALA A 478 -33.64 -36.48 18.24
N ASP A 479 -33.34 -37.39 17.32
CA ASP A 479 -33.76 -37.26 15.91
C ASP A 479 -35.29 -37.35 15.77
N ALA A 480 -35.94 -38.27 16.49
CA ALA A 480 -37.40 -38.37 16.51
C ALA A 480 -38.04 -37.12 17.11
N ALA A 481 -37.48 -36.59 18.20
CA ALA A 481 -37.92 -35.34 18.81
C ALA A 481 -37.77 -34.16 17.85
N ARG A 482 -36.64 -34.06 17.14
CA ARG A 482 -36.40 -33.01 16.14
C ARG A 482 -37.44 -33.05 15.03
N THR A 483 -37.68 -34.23 14.44
CA THR A 483 -38.70 -34.42 13.39
C THR A 483 -40.09 -34.05 13.91
N GLY A 484 -40.46 -34.49 15.11
CA GLY A 484 -41.74 -34.15 15.73
C GLY A 484 -41.92 -32.65 15.97
N LEU A 485 -40.87 -31.94 16.40
CA LEU A 485 -40.88 -30.49 16.56
C LEU A 485 -41.09 -29.77 15.21
N MET A 486 -40.41 -30.24 14.15
CA MET A 486 -40.56 -29.69 12.81
C MET A 486 -41.97 -29.88 12.26
N GLU A 487 -42.51 -31.09 12.34
CA GLU A 487 -43.84 -31.42 11.80
C GLU A 487 -44.97 -30.74 12.57
N ARG A 488 -44.90 -30.71 13.90
CA ARG A 488 -45.99 -30.21 14.74
C ARG A 488 -46.05 -28.69 14.83
N PHE A 489 -44.91 -28.02 14.84
CA PHE A 489 -44.81 -26.56 15.03
C PHE A 489 -44.33 -25.82 13.77
N GLY A 490 -44.17 -26.52 12.63
CA GLY A 490 -43.72 -25.91 11.38
C GLY A 490 -42.29 -25.36 11.43
N LEU A 491 -41.47 -25.89 12.34
CA LEU A 491 -40.12 -25.39 12.60
C LEU A 491 -39.13 -25.94 11.57
N SER A 492 -38.11 -25.14 11.24
CA SER A 492 -36.96 -25.64 10.49
C SER A 492 -36.10 -26.59 11.33
N GLN A 493 -35.26 -27.37 10.66
CA GLN A 493 -34.32 -28.28 11.33
C GLN A 493 -33.40 -27.54 12.32
N VAL A 494 -32.92 -26.34 11.96
CA VAL A 494 -32.00 -25.57 12.80
C VAL A 494 -32.72 -25.00 14.04
N GLN A 495 -33.97 -24.55 13.89
CA GLN A 495 -34.80 -24.11 15.02
C GLN A 495 -35.11 -25.29 15.96
N ALA A 496 -35.54 -26.42 15.43
CA ALA A 496 -35.83 -27.62 16.21
C ALA A 496 -34.58 -28.10 16.97
N GLN A 497 -33.41 -28.09 16.33
CA GLN A 497 -32.15 -28.40 16.98
C GLN A 497 -31.82 -27.39 18.11
N ALA A 498 -31.98 -26.08 17.86
CA ALA A 498 -31.74 -25.06 18.89
C ALA A 498 -32.68 -25.20 20.12
N ILE A 499 -33.91 -25.68 19.93
CA ILE A 499 -34.85 -25.99 21.01
C ILE A 499 -34.36 -27.20 21.81
N LEU A 500 -33.89 -28.26 21.15
CA LEU A 500 -33.34 -29.44 21.83
C LEU A 500 -32.07 -29.10 22.63
N ASP A 501 -31.25 -28.19 22.11
CA ASP A 501 -30.03 -27.70 22.77
C ASP A 501 -30.31 -26.65 23.86
N MET A 502 -31.59 -26.28 24.06
CA MET A 502 -31.99 -25.29 25.04
C MET A 502 -31.76 -25.80 26.47
N GLN A 503 -30.99 -25.04 27.25
CA GLN A 503 -30.78 -25.34 28.67
C GLN A 503 -32.02 -24.99 29.50
N LEU A 504 -32.41 -25.87 30.44
CA LEU A 504 -33.59 -25.69 31.31
C LEU A 504 -33.64 -24.34 32.04
N ARG A 505 -32.49 -23.72 32.36
CA ARG A 505 -32.45 -22.38 32.96
C ARG A 505 -33.10 -21.30 32.10
N ARG A 506 -33.13 -21.46 30.77
CA ARG A 506 -33.75 -20.51 29.83
C ARG A 506 -35.29 -20.44 29.95
N LEU A 507 -35.89 -21.37 30.69
CA LEU A 507 -37.34 -21.37 30.97
C LEU A 507 -37.74 -20.34 32.04
N ALA A 508 -36.77 -19.84 32.82
CA ALA A 508 -37.03 -18.81 33.83
C ALA A 508 -37.58 -17.53 33.19
N ALA A 509 -38.51 -16.84 33.87
CA ALA A 509 -39.19 -15.66 33.33
C ALA A 509 -38.22 -14.58 32.80
N LEU A 510 -37.13 -14.32 33.52
CA LEU A 510 -36.12 -13.34 33.12
C LEU A 510 -35.37 -13.75 31.84
N GLU A 511 -35.08 -15.04 31.66
CA GLU A 511 -34.39 -15.52 30.46
C GLU A 511 -35.31 -15.51 29.23
N ARG A 512 -36.61 -15.76 29.41
CA ARG A 512 -37.61 -15.58 28.35
C ARG A 512 -37.68 -14.13 27.89
N GLN A 513 -37.70 -13.18 28.83
CA GLN A 513 -37.68 -11.75 28.49
C GLN A 513 -36.43 -11.38 27.70
N ARG A 514 -35.25 -11.90 28.08
CA ARG A 514 -34.01 -11.65 27.32
C ARG A 514 -34.07 -12.15 25.88
N ILE A 515 -34.73 -13.27 25.62
CA ILE A 515 -34.91 -13.80 24.25
C ILE A 515 -35.82 -12.86 23.44
N GLU A 516 -36.88 -12.33 24.06
CA GLU A 516 -37.74 -11.34 23.42
C GLU A 516 -36.99 -10.04 23.14
N ASP A 517 -36.27 -9.50 24.13
CA ASP A 517 -35.49 -8.27 23.99
C ASP A 517 -34.42 -8.41 22.89
N GLU A 518 -33.70 -9.54 22.87
CA GLU A 518 -32.72 -9.86 21.83
C GLU A 518 -33.38 -9.95 20.45
N TYR A 519 -34.56 -10.56 20.35
CA TYR A 519 -35.30 -10.63 19.09
C TYR A 519 -35.68 -9.24 18.58
N GLN A 520 -36.22 -8.37 19.43
CA GLN A 520 -36.60 -7.01 19.04
C GLN A 520 -35.38 -6.17 18.60
N GLU A 521 -34.25 -6.31 19.29
CA GLU A 521 -32.99 -5.66 18.89
C GLU A 521 -32.53 -6.15 17.51
N ILE A 522 -32.53 -7.47 17.29
CA ILE A 522 -32.13 -8.06 16.00
C ILE A 522 -33.06 -7.62 14.88
N MET A 523 -34.38 -7.57 15.11
CA MET A 523 -35.34 -7.08 14.11
C MET A 523 -35.11 -5.60 13.76
N THR A 524 -34.75 -4.78 14.74
CA THR A 524 -34.37 -3.37 14.51
C THR A 524 -33.11 -3.28 13.65
N ARG A 525 -32.10 -4.13 13.91
CA ARG A 525 -30.88 -4.20 13.09
C ARG A 525 -31.14 -4.68 11.67
N ILE A 526 -32.00 -5.69 11.50
CA ILE A 526 -32.42 -6.17 10.17
C ILE A 526 -33.06 -5.03 9.38
N ALA A 527 -34.02 -4.31 9.96
CA ALA A 527 -34.67 -3.19 9.29
C ALA A 527 -33.66 -2.09 8.89
N TYR A 528 -32.71 -1.76 9.77
CA TYR A 528 -31.63 -0.82 9.47
C TYR A 528 -30.75 -1.30 8.30
N TYR A 529 -30.32 -2.57 8.30
CA TYR A 529 -29.49 -3.11 7.23
C TYR A 529 -30.24 -3.18 5.89
N GLU A 530 -31.53 -3.52 5.91
CA GLU A 530 -32.37 -3.51 4.71
C GLU A 530 -32.54 -2.09 4.14
N GLU A 531 -32.76 -1.09 5.01
CA GLU A 531 -32.82 0.32 4.61
C GLU A 531 -31.49 0.79 4.01
N LEU A 532 -30.37 0.44 4.65
CA LEU A 532 -29.03 0.80 4.19
C LEU A 532 -28.75 0.22 2.79
N LEU A 533 -29.12 -1.04 2.53
CA LEU A 533 -28.96 -1.68 1.23
C LEU A 533 -29.92 -1.14 0.16
N ALA A 534 -31.09 -0.67 0.56
CA ALA A 534 -32.07 -0.07 -0.34
C ALA A 534 -31.70 1.37 -0.75
N ASN A 535 -30.86 2.07 0.03
CA ASN A 535 -30.53 3.47 -0.20
C ASN A 535 -29.02 3.71 -0.36
N PRO A 536 -28.52 3.84 -1.61
CA PRO A 536 -27.12 4.13 -1.89
C PRO A 536 -26.57 5.39 -1.22
N HIS A 537 -27.41 6.40 -0.93
CA HIS A 537 -26.95 7.61 -0.24
C HIS A 537 -26.56 7.34 1.21
N LEU A 538 -27.24 6.41 1.90
CA LEU A 538 -26.89 6.03 3.27
C LEU A 538 -25.52 5.33 3.32
N ILE A 539 -25.25 4.43 2.36
CA ILE A 539 -23.94 3.78 2.24
C ILE A 539 -22.84 4.82 2.04
N ARG A 540 -23.04 5.78 1.13
CA ARG A 540 -22.06 6.87 0.94
C ARG A 540 -21.91 7.77 2.17
N GLY A 541 -22.99 7.93 2.94
CA GLY A 541 -22.95 8.58 4.25
C GLY A 541 -21.99 7.87 5.22
N LEU A 542 -22.04 6.53 5.28
CA LEU A 542 -21.09 5.75 6.08
C LEU A 542 -19.64 5.87 5.57
N ILE A 543 -19.43 5.90 4.24
CA ILE A 543 -18.09 6.15 3.68
C ILE A 543 -17.58 7.53 4.14
N ARG A 544 -18.44 8.55 4.12
CA ARG A 544 -18.10 9.90 4.58
C ARG A 544 -17.73 9.93 6.07
N GLU A 545 -18.43 9.16 6.90
CA GLU A 545 -18.10 8.99 8.33
C GLU A 545 -16.74 8.30 8.53
N ASP A 546 -16.47 7.21 7.79
CA ASP A 546 -15.19 6.51 7.77
C ASP A 546 -14.04 7.48 7.43
N ILE A 547 -14.21 8.30 6.40
CA ILE A 547 -13.22 9.29 5.92
C ILE A 547 -13.03 10.43 6.93
N ALA A 548 -14.10 10.89 7.58
CA ALA A 548 -14.00 11.90 8.64
C ALA A 548 -13.22 11.37 9.85
N MET A 549 -13.46 10.12 10.24
CA MET A 549 -12.72 9.46 11.32
C MET A 549 -11.24 9.30 10.99
N LEU A 550 -10.90 8.95 9.75
CA LEU A 550 -9.50 8.92 9.27
C LEU A 550 -8.82 10.27 9.42
N ARG A 551 -9.49 11.34 8.96
CA ARG A 551 -8.99 12.71 9.04
C ARG A 551 -8.76 13.13 10.49
N GLU A 552 -9.71 12.87 11.37
CA GLU A 552 -9.61 13.24 12.79
C GLU A 552 -8.47 12.52 13.51
N ARG A 553 -8.30 11.21 13.24
CA ARG A 553 -7.34 10.38 13.98
C ARG A 553 -5.92 10.43 13.44
N PHE A 554 -5.76 10.64 12.13
CA PHE A 554 -4.47 10.50 11.44
C PHE A 554 -4.10 11.70 10.56
N GLY A 555 -4.98 12.68 10.40
CA GLY A 555 -4.71 13.89 9.64
C GLY A 555 -3.54 14.67 10.24
N ASP A 556 -2.74 15.26 9.36
CA ASP A 556 -1.60 16.09 9.74
C ASP A 556 -1.42 17.28 8.79
N GLU A 557 -0.56 18.21 9.19
CA GLU A 557 -0.19 19.37 8.39
C GLU A 557 0.71 18.99 7.22
N ARG A 558 0.61 19.77 6.15
CA ARG A 558 1.44 19.60 4.96
C ARG A 558 2.92 19.83 5.28
N ARG A 559 3.80 18.97 4.78
CA ARG A 559 5.27 19.10 4.92
C ARG A 559 5.88 19.88 3.77
N THR A 560 5.49 19.55 2.54
CA THR A 560 6.05 20.15 1.32
C THR A 560 5.40 21.49 1.02
N ARG A 561 6.21 22.55 0.91
CA ARG A 561 5.74 23.89 0.50
C ARG A 561 5.59 23.97 -1.02
N ILE A 562 4.56 24.68 -1.50
CA ILE A 562 4.41 25.00 -2.93
C ILE A 562 4.73 26.48 -3.16
N ALA A 563 5.63 26.78 -4.08
CA ALA A 563 5.95 28.12 -4.53
C ALA A 563 5.27 28.38 -5.88
N HIS A 564 4.05 28.96 -5.85
CA HIS A 564 3.16 29.09 -7.01
C HIS A 564 3.80 29.85 -8.19
N ASP A 565 4.51 30.94 -7.93
CA ASP A 565 5.05 31.84 -8.96
C ASP A 565 6.47 31.45 -9.44
N ALA A 566 7.04 30.35 -8.94
CA ALA A 566 8.39 29.93 -9.27
C ALA A 566 8.40 28.99 -10.49
N ASN A 567 9.04 29.38 -11.59
CA ASN A 567 9.17 28.55 -12.80
C ASN A 567 10.44 27.67 -12.82
N GLY A 568 11.17 27.58 -11.70
CA GLY A 568 12.41 26.81 -11.62
C GLY A 568 13.66 27.51 -12.18
N SER A 569 13.55 28.73 -12.73
CA SER A 569 14.73 29.51 -13.12
C SER A 569 15.58 29.87 -11.89
N LEU A 570 16.90 29.71 -12.02
CA LEU A 570 17.88 29.89 -10.95
C LEU A 570 18.48 31.29 -10.96
#